data_AF-A0A4U9WH03-F1
#
_entry.id   AF-A0A4U9WH03-F1
#
_cell.length_a   1.000
_cell.length_b   1.000
_cell.length_c   1.000
_cell.angle_alpha   90.00
_cell.angle_beta   90.00
_cell.angle_gamma   90.00
#
_symmetry.space_group_name_H-M   'P 1'
#
loop_
_entity.id
_entity.type
_entity.pdbx_description
1 polymer ?
#
loop_
_entity_poly.entity_id
_entity_poly.type
_entity_poly.pdbx_seq_one_letter_code
_entity_poly.pdbx_strand_id
1 'polypeptide(L)'
;MPNYFGSQRFGRGGNNLTMARRWANDEIRVKERSKRSFYLSASRSALFNFITSQRLANQQQQTVLEGDALQLAGRGSWFVAKAEELATLQQRLDAGELMITAPLPGDGEPGTAAEVLEFEQSCLAQQPELLSLLKRERVEPARRALLLQPQKMQWNWWDDVTVELRFWLPGGQFRD
;
A
#
# COMPACT_ATOMS: atom_id res chain seq x y z
N MET A 1 1.81 9.57 8.51
CA MET A 1 2.26 9.89 7.13
C MET A 1 1.85 8.78 6.19
N PRO A 2 1.66 9.00 4.87
CA PRO A 2 1.35 7.93 3.93
C PRO A 2 2.47 6.88 3.90
N ASN A 3 2.12 5.60 3.88
CA ASN A 3 3.06 4.49 3.90
C ASN A 3 3.56 4.11 2.50
N TYR A 4 3.90 5.13 1.69
CA TYR A 4 4.29 4.95 0.30
C TYR A 4 5.56 4.10 0.17
N PHE A 5 5.64 3.33 -0.91
CA PHE A 5 6.92 2.82 -1.39
C PHE A 5 7.74 3.97 -1.96
N GLY A 6 8.97 4.13 -1.45
CA GLY A 6 9.92 5.15 -1.90
C GLY A 6 10.44 4.91 -3.31
N SER A 7 11.06 5.95 -3.89
CA SER A 7 11.54 5.93 -5.28
C SER A 7 12.50 4.77 -5.59
N GLN A 8 13.33 4.34 -4.62
CA GLN A 8 14.22 3.19 -4.79
C GLN A 8 13.51 1.89 -5.19
N ARG A 9 12.25 1.69 -4.75
CA ARG A 9 11.45 0.50 -5.07
C ARG A 9 11.20 0.36 -6.58
N PHE A 10 11.21 1.48 -7.30
CA PHE A 10 10.97 1.53 -8.75
C PHE A 10 12.27 1.48 -9.56
N GLY A 11 13.42 1.26 -8.92
CA GLY A 11 14.73 1.20 -9.57
C GLY A 11 15.25 2.59 -9.95
N ARG A 12 16.50 2.64 -10.45
CA ARG A 12 17.14 3.89 -10.86
C ARG A 12 16.30 4.61 -11.91
N GLY A 13 15.86 5.83 -11.61
CA GLY A 13 15.00 6.62 -12.50
C GLY A 13 13.63 6.00 -12.81
N GLY A 14 13.12 5.08 -11.98
CA GLY A 14 11.83 4.42 -12.22
C GLY A 14 11.86 3.27 -13.24
N ASN A 15 13.06 2.85 -13.67
CA ASN A 15 13.22 1.88 -14.75
C ASN A 15 12.49 0.54 -14.51
N ASN A 16 12.37 0.07 -13.26
CA ASN A 16 11.66 -1.19 -12.99
C ASN A 16 10.18 -1.07 -13.33
N LEU A 17 9.55 0.07 -13.05
CA LEU A 17 8.15 0.31 -13.38
C LEU A 17 7.96 0.47 -14.90
N THR A 18 8.87 1.17 -15.58
CA THR A 18 8.87 1.26 -17.05
C THR A 18 8.96 -0.12 -17.68
N MET A 19 9.92 -0.95 -17.25
CA MET A 19 10.06 -2.31 -17.78
C MET A 19 8.89 -3.21 -17.42
N ALA A 20 8.27 -3.03 -16.25
CA ALA A 20 7.06 -3.74 -15.89
C ALA A 20 5.90 -3.42 -16.86
N ARG A 21 5.71 -2.15 -17.25
CA ARG A 21 4.68 -1.78 -18.26
C ARG A 21 4.98 -2.38 -19.63
N ARG A 22 6.23 -2.30 -20.09
CA ARG A 22 6.65 -2.93 -21.36
C ARG A 22 6.42 -4.43 -21.35
N TRP A 23 6.66 -5.08 -20.22
CA TRP A 23 6.40 -6.50 -20.06
C TRP A 23 4.90 -6.82 -19.99
N ALA A 24 4.10 -5.99 -19.33
CA ALA A 24 2.65 -6.09 -19.32
C ALA A 24 2.06 -6.03 -20.74
N ASN A 25 2.61 -5.14 -21.58
CA ASN A 25 2.22 -4.93 -22.98
C ASN A 25 2.87 -5.91 -23.97
N ASP A 26 3.54 -6.97 -23.48
CA ASP A 26 4.22 -7.98 -24.29
C ASP A 26 5.31 -7.45 -25.25
N GLU A 27 5.79 -6.22 -25.04
CA GLU A 27 6.88 -5.60 -25.81
C GLU A 27 8.24 -6.23 -25.49
N ILE A 28 8.37 -6.84 -24.31
CA ILE A 28 9.59 -7.52 -23.87
C ILE A 28 9.25 -8.88 -23.24
N ARG A 29 10.20 -9.81 -23.30
CA ARG A 29 10.14 -11.08 -22.57
C ARG A 29 11.14 -11.07 -21.42
N VAL A 30 10.66 -11.33 -20.20
CA VAL A 30 11.50 -11.34 -19.00
C VAL A 30 11.73 -12.78 -18.54
N LYS A 31 12.90 -13.33 -18.86
CA LYS A 31 13.27 -14.72 -18.52
C LYS A 31 13.91 -14.81 -17.13
N GLU A 32 14.71 -13.82 -16.75
CA GLU A 32 15.45 -13.81 -15.49
C GLU A 32 14.51 -13.65 -14.28
N ARG A 33 14.57 -14.59 -13.34
CA ARG A 33 13.72 -14.61 -12.14
C ARG A 33 13.88 -13.36 -11.27
N SER A 34 15.10 -12.83 -11.13
CA SER A 34 15.37 -11.61 -10.37
C SER A 34 14.66 -10.40 -10.97
N LYS A 35 14.80 -10.19 -12.29
CA LYS A 35 14.12 -9.10 -13.02
C LYS A 35 12.60 -9.23 -12.93
N ARG A 36 12.05 -10.44 -13.07
CA ARG A 36 10.61 -10.69 -12.87
C ARG A 36 10.17 -10.23 -11.49
N SER A 37 10.89 -10.63 -10.44
CA SER A 37 10.57 -10.23 -9.06
C SER A 37 10.62 -8.71 -8.87
N PHE A 38 11.64 -8.02 -9.41
CA PHE A 38 11.73 -6.56 -9.33
C PHE A 38 10.58 -5.86 -10.05
N TYR A 39 10.23 -6.30 -11.26
CA TYR A 39 9.16 -5.67 -12.05
C TYR A 39 7.79 -5.91 -11.41
N LEU A 40 7.51 -7.12 -10.94
CA LEU A 40 6.27 -7.43 -10.20
C LEU A 40 6.18 -6.63 -8.90
N SER A 41 7.30 -6.50 -8.17
CA SER A 41 7.37 -5.68 -6.96
C SER A 41 7.10 -4.21 -7.27
N ALA A 42 7.66 -3.67 -8.35
CA ALA A 42 7.41 -2.30 -8.79
C ALA A 42 5.93 -2.08 -9.19
N SER A 43 5.33 -3.01 -9.94
CA SER A 43 3.91 -2.93 -10.35
C SER A 43 2.98 -2.81 -9.14
N ARG A 44 3.07 -3.75 -8.19
CA ARG A 44 2.19 -3.73 -7.01
C ARG A 44 2.43 -2.53 -6.10
N SER A 45 3.68 -2.08 -5.99
CA SER A 45 4.04 -0.90 -5.21
C SER A 45 3.45 0.38 -5.82
N ALA A 46 3.45 0.49 -7.15
CA ALA A 46 2.88 1.62 -7.86
C ALA A 46 1.36 1.67 -7.69
N LEU A 47 0.68 0.52 -7.81
CA LEU A 47 -0.77 0.42 -7.60
C LEU A 47 -1.16 0.74 -6.16
N PHE A 48 -0.41 0.23 -5.17
CA PHE A 48 -0.61 0.58 -3.76
C PHE A 48 -0.46 2.09 -3.52
N ASN A 49 0.61 2.72 -4.03
CA ASN A 49 0.84 4.15 -3.90
C ASN A 49 -0.29 4.95 -4.56
N PHE A 50 -0.77 4.51 -5.73
CA PHE A 50 -1.87 5.15 -6.44
C PHE A 50 -3.16 5.13 -5.63
N ILE A 51 -3.61 3.95 -5.17
CA ILE A 51 -4.84 3.81 -4.37
C ILE A 51 -4.74 4.58 -3.06
N THR A 52 -3.58 4.52 -2.39
CA THR A 52 -3.31 5.32 -1.18
C THR A 52 -3.50 6.80 -1.46
N SER A 53 -2.97 7.31 -2.58
CA SER A 53 -3.09 8.71 -2.96
C SER A 53 -4.53 9.12 -3.27
N GLN A 54 -5.30 8.26 -3.95
CA GLN A 54 -6.72 8.51 -4.20
C GLN A 54 -7.51 8.60 -2.89
N ARG A 55 -7.26 7.69 -1.95
CA ARG A 55 -7.95 7.70 -0.66
C ARG A 55 -7.60 8.91 0.20
N LEU A 56 -6.35 9.37 0.13
CA LEU A 56 -5.92 10.62 0.75
C LEU A 56 -6.58 11.85 0.12
N ALA A 57 -6.69 11.88 -1.21
CA ALA A 57 -7.35 12.98 -1.91
C ALA A 57 -8.82 13.11 -1.50
N ASN A 58 -9.47 11.99 -1.20
CA ASN A 58 -10.83 11.94 -0.67
C ASN A 58 -10.94 12.23 0.84
N GLN A 59 -9.81 12.48 1.53
CA GLN A 59 -9.76 12.70 2.98
C GLN A 59 -10.25 11.50 3.83
N GLN A 60 -10.18 10.29 3.28
CA GLN A 60 -10.71 9.06 3.88
C GLN A 60 -9.61 8.21 4.55
N GLN A 61 -8.42 8.76 4.78
CA GLN A 61 -7.28 8.03 5.36
C GLN A 61 -7.39 7.75 6.87
N GLN A 62 -8.31 8.42 7.58
CA GLN A 62 -8.53 8.29 9.03
C GLN A 62 -9.98 7.94 9.38
N THR A 63 -10.80 7.57 8.40
CA THR A 63 -12.20 7.21 8.59
C THR A 63 -12.38 5.77 8.18
N VAL A 64 -12.84 4.94 9.11
CA VAL A 64 -13.24 3.55 8.82
C VAL A 64 -14.53 3.58 8.02
N LEU A 65 -14.52 2.91 6.87
CA LEU A 65 -15.66 2.71 5.99
C LEU A 65 -16.13 1.26 6.04
N GLU A 66 -17.39 1.02 5.68
CA GLU A 66 -17.90 -0.34 5.55
C GLU A 66 -17.11 -1.08 4.46
N GLY A 67 -16.68 -2.31 4.78
CA GLY A 67 -15.90 -3.12 3.86
C GLY A 67 -14.40 -2.83 3.85
N ASP A 68 -13.92 -1.94 4.73
CA ASP A 68 -12.49 -1.72 4.92
C ASP A 68 -11.76 -2.99 5.40
N ALA A 69 -10.60 -3.27 4.81
CA ALA A 69 -9.67 -4.23 5.38
C ALA A 69 -8.82 -3.53 6.46
N LEU A 70 -9.08 -3.85 7.72
CA LEU A 70 -8.38 -3.30 8.89
C LEU A 70 -7.32 -4.28 9.39
N GLN A 71 -6.08 -3.81 9.48
CA GLN A 71 -4.95 -4.59 9.98
C GLN A 71 -4.71 -4.31 11.48
N LEU A 72 -4.45 -5.36 12.27
CA LEU A 72 -4.05 -5.22 13.67
C LEU A 72 -2.65 -4.59 13.77
N ALA A 73 -2.48 -3.59 14.63
CA ALA A 73 -1.19 -2.95 14.85
C ALA A 73 -0.12 -3.97 15.30
N GLY A 74 1.05 -3.91 14.67
CA GLY A 74 2.19 -4.80 14.95
C GLY A 74 2.04 -6.24 14.47
N ARG A 75 0.95 -6.60 13.77
CA ARG A 75 0.73 -7.95 13.21
C ARG A 75 0.30 -7.88 11.74
N GLY A 76 0.49 -8.98 11.01
CA GLY A 76 0.11 -9.06 9.60
C GLY A 76 -1.39 -9.33 9.36
N SER A 77 -2.09 -9.86 10.37
CA SER A 77 -3.51 -10.24 10.30
C SER A 77 -4.43 -9.03 10.12
N TRP A 78 -5.45 -9.20 9.30
CA TRP A 78 -6.46 -8.18 9.00
C TRP A 78 -7.85 -8.83 8.89
N PHE A 79 -8.90 -8.02 8.98
CA PHE A 79 -10.29 -8.43 8.84
C PHE A 79 -11.11 -7.31 8.16
N VAL A 80 -12.32 -7.63 7.72
CA VAL A 80 -13.21 -6.69 7.02
C VAL A 80 -14.14 -5.99 8.01
N ALA A 81 -14.21 -4.66 7.94
CA ALA A 81 -15.12 -3.84 8.73
C ALA A 81 -16.57 -4.03 8.28
N LYS A 82 -17.47 -4.21 9.24
CA LYS A 82 -18.92 -4.33 8.99
C LYS A 82 -19.65 -3.08 9.49
N ALA A 83 -20.81 -2.79 8.90
CA ALA A 83 -21.63 -1.62 9.22
C ALA A 83 -21.95 -1.49 10.72
N GLU A 84 -22.28 -2.60 11.37
CA GLU A 84 -22.67 -2.62 12.78
C GLU A 84 -21.50 -2.37 13.77
N GLU A 85 -20.26 -2.47 13.31
CA GLU A 85 -19.05 -2.34 14.14
C GLU A 85 -18.29 -1.03 13.92
N LEU A 86 -18.71 -0.18 12.97
CA LEU A 86 -17.93 0.98 12.52
C LEU A 86 -17.53 1.93 13.65
N ALA A 87 -18.44 2.23 14.58
CA ALA A 87 -18.14 3.12 15.71
C ALA A 87 -17.02 2.56 16.61
N THR A 88 -17.09 1.27 16.93
CA THR A 88 -16.06 0.59 17.74
C THR A 88 -14.74 0.48 16.98
N LEU A 89 -14.79 0.19 15.68
CA LEU A 89 -13.60 0.09 14.83
C LEU A 89 -12.90 1.44 14.67
N GLN A 90 -13.67 2.53 14.56
CA GLN A 90 -13.14 3.89 14.53
C GLN A 90 -12.41 4.22 15.83
N GLN A 91 -12.99 3.92 17.00
CA GLN A 91 -12.31 4.14 18.28
C GLN A 91 -10.96 3.40 18.37
N ARG A 92 -10.90 2.17 17.84
CA ARG A 92 -9.67 1.37 17.82
C ARG A 92 -8.65 1.87 16.80
N LEU A 93 -9.10 2.43 15.67
CA LEU A 93 -8.23 3.16 14.73
C LEU A 93 -7.63 4.40 15.39
N ASP A 94 -8.45 5.21 16.06
CA ASP A 94 -8.03 6.43 16.75
C ASP A 94 -7.05 6.13 17.90
N ALA A 95 -7.24 5.00 18.58
CA ALA A 95 -6.32 4.49 19.60
C ALA A 95 -5.03 3.87 19.03
N GLY A 96 -4.90 3.75 17.69
CA GLY A 96 -3.74 3.16 17.03
C GLY A 96 -3.65 1.63 17.12
N GLU A 97 -4.74 0.95 17.48
CA GLU A 97 -4.80 -0.52 17.53
C GLU A 97 -5.05 -1.14 16.15
N LEU A 98 -5.69 -0.38 15.27
CA LEU A 98 -6.04 -0.78 13.91
C LEU A 98 -5.39 0.16 12.90
N MET A 99 -5.21 -0.34 11.69
CA MET A 99 -4.72 0.43 10.55
C MET A 99 -5.61 0.16 9.34
N ILE A 100 -6.12 1.21 8.70
CA ILE A 100 -6.72 1.10 7.37
C ILE A 100 -5.64 0.66 6.39
N THR A 101 -5.97 -0.27 5.50
CA THR A 101 -5.04 -0.81 4.50
C THR A 101 -5.43 -0.43 3.08
N ALA A 102 -4.47 -0.51 2.16
CA ALA A 102 -4.69 -0.54 0.72
C ALA A 102 -4.12 -1.85 0.14
N PRO A 103 -4.57 -2.28 -1.04
CA PRO A 103 -4.17 -3.57 -1.59
C PRO A 103 -2.76 -3.49 -2.17
N LEU A 104 -2.05 -4.60 -2.06
CA LEU A 104 -0.99 -5.00 -2.98
C LEU A 104 -1.62 -5.97 -3.97
N PRO A 105 -2.02 -5.51 -5.17
CA PRO A 105 -2.85 -6.30 -6.06
C PRO A 105 -2.16 -7.58 -6.54
N GLY A 106 -2.97 -8.52 -7.00
CA GLY A 106 -2.57 -9.87 -7.34
C GLY A 106 -3.67 -10.65 -8.05
N ASP A 107 -3.46 -11.96 -8.15
CA ASP A 107 -4.41 -12.95 -8.63
C ASP A 107 -5.23 -13.51 -7.46
N GLY A 108 -6.40 -12.92 -7.24
CA GLY A 108 -7.31 -13.32 -6.15
C GLY A 108 -8.13 -12.15 -5.62
N GLU A 109 -8.89 -12.43 -4.56
CA GLU A 109 -9.78 -11.45 -3.93
C GLU A 109 -9.00 -10.33 -3.22
N PRO A 110 -9.39 -9.05 -3.34
CA PRO A 110 -8.68 -7.92 -2.73
C PRO A 110 -8.75 -7.86 -1.20
N GLY A 111 -9.71 -8.58 -0.60
CA GLY A 111 -9.95 -8.61 0.84
C GLY A 111 -10.78 -7.45 1.38
N THR A 112 -11.28 -6.57 0.53
CA THR A 112 -12.23 -5.48 0.85
C THR A 112 -13.63 -5.83 0.36
N ALA A 113 -14.64 -5.15 0.89
CA ALA A 113 -16.05 -5.33 0.51
C ALA A 113 -16.75 -3.98 0.31
N ALA A 114 -18.04 -4.02 -0.05
CA ALA A 114 -18.92 -2.86 -0.16
C ALA A 114 -18.30 -1.69 -0.97
N GLU A 115 -18.51 -0.44 -0.53
CA GLU A 115 -18.03 0.76 -1.21
C GLU A 115 -16.50 0.81 -1.36
N VAL A 116 -15.76 0.20 -0.42
CA VAL A 116 -14.28 0.19 -0.45
C VAL A 116 -13.77 -0.72 -1.56
N LEU A 117 -14.44 -1.86 -1.80
CA LEU A 117 -14.09 -2.75 -2.91
C LEU A 117 -14.29 -2.06 -4.26
N GLU A 118 -15.44 -1.39 -4.45
CA GLU A 118 -15.75 -0.64 -5.67
C GLU A 118 -14.73 0.49 -5.89
N PHE A 119 -14.38 1.23 -4.84
CA PHE A 119 -13.34 2.24 -4.88
C PHE A 119 -11.98 1.68 -5.32
N GLU A 120 -11.51 0.60 -4.68
CA GLU A 120 -10.22 -0.02 -5.02
C GLU A 120 -10.24 -0.55 -6.46
N GLN A 121 -11.32 -1.20 -6.89
CA GLN A 121 -11.49 -1.70 -8.26
C GLN A 121 -11.50 -0.56 -9.29
N SER A 122 -12.18 0.56 -9.00
CA SER A 122 -12.19 1.73 -9.89
C SER A 122 -10.80 2.34 -10.08
N CYS A 123 -9.97 2.34 -9.04
CA CYS A 123 -8.58 2.77 -9.13
C CYS A 123 -7.75 1.79 -9.97
N LEU A 124 -7.92 0.48 -9.76
CA LEU A 124 -7.21 -0.55 -10.51
C LEU A 124 -7.59 -0.57 -12.00
N ALA A 125 -8.84 -0.25 -12.32
CA ALA A 125 -9.32 -0.14 -13.70
C ALA A 125 -8.59 0.97 -14.49
N GLN A 126 -8.01 1.97 -13.82
CA GLN A 126 -7.20 3.01 -14.45
C GLN A 126 -5.76 2.55 -14.76
N GLN A 127 -5.35 1.38 -14.28
CA GLN A 127 -4.01 0.81 -14.51
C GLN A 127 -4.12 -0.66 -14.97
N PRO A 128 -4.87 -0.95 -16.05
CA PRO A 128 -5.24 -2.32 -16.42
C PRO A 128 -4.02 -3.19 -16.79
N GLU A 129 -3.00 -2.58 -17.37
CA GLU A 129 -1.75 -3.24 -17.81
C GLU A 129 -0.99 -3.84 -16.61
N LEU A 130 -0.83 -3.06 -15.54
CA LEU A 130 -0.12 -3.53 -14.35
C LEU A 130 -0.91 -4.61 -13.62
N LEU A 131 -2.23 -4.46 -13.55
CA LEU A 131 -3.10 -5.47 -12.93
C LEU A 131 -3.10 -6.78 -13.73
N SER A 132 -3.20 -6.71 -15.06
CA SER A 132 -3.19 -7.89 -15.93
C SER A 132 -1.88 -8.65 -15.82
N LEU A 133 -0.74 -7.94 -15.74
CA LEU A 133 0.56 -8.55 -15.50
C LEU A 133 0.60 -9.32 -14.18
N LEU A 134 0.11 -8.72 -13.08
CA LEU A 134 0.09 -9.36 -11.76
C LEU A 134 -0.77 -10.61 -11.74
N LYS A 135 -1.93 -10.59 -12.40
CA LYS A 135 -2.81 -11.75 -12.56
C LYS A 135 -2.17 -12.85 -13.41
N ARG A 136 -1.62 -12.49 -14.57
CA ARG A 136 -0.93 -13.42 -15.49
C ARG A 136 0.23 -14.14 -14.80
N GLU A 137 0.94 -13.43 -13.93
CA GLU A 137 2.07 -13.96 -13.17
C GLU A 137 1.67 -14.58 -11.84
N ARG A 138 0.36 -14.71 -11.57
CA ARG A 138 -0.25 -15.36 -10.38
C ARG A 138 0.33 -14.85 -9.07
N VAL A 139 0.54 -13.54 -8.99
CA VAL A 139 1.08 -12.93 -7.77
C VAL A 139 0.00 -12.93 -6.71
N GLU A 140 0.25 -13.53 -5.55
CA GLU A 140 -0.73 -13.55 -4.46
C GLU A 140 -1.04 -12.12 -3.95
N PRO A 141 -2.31 -11.73 -3.83
CA PRO A 141 -2.69 -10.42 -3.29
C PRO A 141 -2.31 -10.31 -1.80
N ALA A 142 -2.07 -9.08 -1.34
CA ALA A 142 -1.80 -8.82 0.06
C ALA A 142 -2.38 -7.47 0.49
N ARG A 143 -2.40 -7.20 1.80
CA ARG A 143 -2.79 -5.90 2.37
C ARG A 143 -1.58 -5.21 2.99
N ARG A 144 -1.56 -3.89 2.89
CA ARG A 144 -0.53 -3.05 3.51
C ARG A 144 -1.21 -1.84 4.15
N ALA A 145 -0.82 -1.50 5.38
CA ALA A 145 -1.29 -0.30 6.06
C ALA A 145 -1.08 0.95 5.20
N LEU A 146 -2.13 1.76 5.06
CA LEU A 146 -2.17 2.98 4.25
C LEU A 146 -1.31 4.09 4.87
N LEU A 147 -1.36 4.20 6.20
CA LEU A 147 -0.55 5.12 6.97
C LEU A 147 0.57 4.41 7.72
N LEU A 148 1.69 5.11 7.81
CA LEU A 148 2.83 4.83 8.66
C LEU A 148 2.75 5.75 9.87
N GLN A 149 2.77 5.16 11.07
CA GLN A 149 2.83 5.89 12.34
C GLN A 149 4.21 5.66 12.98
N PRO A 150 5.12 6.65 12.92
CA PRO A 150 6.38 6.58 13.64
C PRO A 150 6.15 6.46 15.15
N GLN A 151 6.80 5.49 15.78
CA GLN A 151 6.72 5.26 17.22
C GLN A 151 7.91 5.91 17.92
N LYS A 152 7.75 6.25 19.20
CA LYS A 152 8.82 6.82 20.03
C LYS A 152 9.51 8.01 19.36
N MET A 153 8.71 8.88 18.72
CA MET A 153 9.23 10.06 18.05
C MET A 153 9.82 11.02 19.07
N GLN A 154 11.07 11.38 18.87
CA GLN A 154 11.83 12.35 19.64
C GLN A 154 12.47 13.33 18.65
N TRP A 155 12.56 14.59 19.04
CA TRP A 155 13.27 15.59 18.26
C TRP A 155 14.10 16.47 19.18
N ASN A 156 15.23 16.93 18.68
CA ASN A 156 16.10 17.87 19.36
C ASN A 156 16.60 18.92 18.36
N TRP A 157 16.29 20.19 18.61
CA TRP A 157 16.83 21.29 17.83
C TRP A 157 18.24 21.58 18.32
N TRP A 158 19.21 21.54 17.40
CA TRP A 158 20.59 21.88 17.73
C TRP A 158 20.83 23.39 17.55
N ASP A 159 20.13 24.00 16.60
CA ASP A 159 20.08 25.43 16.32
C ASP A 159 18.79 25.75 15.53
N ASP A 160 18.65 27.00 15.05
CA ASP A 160 17.44 27.48 14.36
C ASP A 160 17.19 26.81 13.00
N VAL A 161 18.15 26.08 12.43
CA VAL A 161 18.06 25.46 11.10
C VAL A 161 18.35 23.96 11.09
N THR A 162 18.66 23.38 12.25
CA THR A 162 19.08 21.98 12.38
C THR A 162 18.26 21.25 13.44
N VAL A 163 17.54 20.21 13.01
CA VAL A 163 16.77 19.33 13.91
C VAL A 163 17.23 17.88 13.75
N GLU A 164 17.54 17.25 14.88
CA GLU A 164 17.71 15.80 14.97
C GLU A 164 16.35 15.15 15.21
N LEU A 165 15.99 14.16 14.40
CA LEU A 165 14.77 13.35 14.56
C LEU A 165 15.14 11.91 14.85
N ARG A 166 14.54 11.32 15.90
CA ARG A 166 14.67 9.90 16.23
C ARG A 166 13.28 9.29 16.33
N PHE A 167 13.06 8.16 15.68
CA PHE A 167 11.81 7.42 15.76
C PHE A 167 12.05 5.95 15.40
N TRP A 168 11.08 5.11 15.74
CA TRP A 168 11.07 3.70 15.40
C TRP A 168 9.95 3.42 14.40
N LEU A 169 10.25 2.63 13.37
CA LEU A 169 9.26 2.13 12.42
C LEU A 169 9.09 0.62 12.58
N PRO A 170 7.85 0.09 12.58
CA PRO A 170 7.63 -1.35 12.59
C PRO A 170 8.24 -2.02 11.35
N GLY A 171 8.75 -3.24 11.52
CA GLY A 171 9.32 -4.03 10.44
C GLY A 171 8.34 -4.21 9.27
N GLY A 172 8.82 -3.99 8.05
CA GLY A 172 8.03 -4.09 6.82
C GLY A 172 7.33 -2.81 6.37
N GLN A 173 7.34 -1.74 7.18
CA GLN A 173 6.78 -0.45 6.77
C GLN A 173 7.80 0.42 6.01
N PHE A 174 9.11 0.23 6.25
CA PHE A 174 10.20 0.71 5.41
C PHE A 174 11.19 -0.44 5.23
N ARG A 175 11.03 -1.23 4.17
CA ARG A 175 12.11 -2.08 3.69
C ARG A 175 12.34 -1.71 2.24
N ASP A 176 13.61 -1.47 1.92
CA ASP A 176 14.12 -1.30 0.57
C ASP A 176 14.12 -2.65 -0.15
#